data_AF-A0A9W9FWQ6-F1
#
_entry.id   AF-A0A9W9FWQ6-F1
#
_cell.length_a   1.000
_cell.length_b   1.000
_cell.length_c   1.000
_cell.angle_alpha   90.00
_cell.angle_beta   90.00
_cell.angle_gamma   90.00
#
_symmetry.space_group_name_H-M   'P 1'
#
loop_
_entity.id
_entity.type
_entity.pdbx_description
1 polymer ?
#
loop_
_entity_poly.entity_id
_entity_poly.type
_entity_poly.pdbx_seq_one_letter_code
_entity_poly.pdbx_strand_id
1 'polypeptide(L)' 'MSREAYQVPSMGTQNAFSTDAGYGSAMAVDKSSVAYLCGECSARVTLKSGDQIRCKDCGHRVLYKERTKRMVQFEAR' A
#
# COMPACT_ATOMS: atom_id res chain seq x y z
N MET A 1 13.10 -9.32 -29.81
CA MET A 1 13.57 -8.53 -28.65
C MET A 1 12.65 -8.80 -27.46
N SER A 2 13.09 -9.56 -26.46
CA SER A 2 12.33 -9.93 -25.27
C SER A 2 12.15 -8.72 -24.33
N ARG A 3 10.90 -8.38 -24.02
CA ARG A 3 10.56 -7.36 -23.02
C ARG A 3 10.70 -7.99 -21.63
N GLU A 4 11.77 -7.72 -20.92
CA GLU A 4 11.92 -8.18 -19.54
C GLU A 4 10.92 -7.43 -18.64
N ALA A 5 10.06 -8.19 -17.95
CA ALA A 5 9.04 -7.66 -17.07
C ALA A 5 9.65 -7.25 -15.73
N TYR A 6 9.28 -6.06 -15.25
CA TYR A 6 9.67 -5.57 -13.93
C TYR A 6 9.28 -6.59 -12.84
N GLN A 7 10.28 -7.19 -12.20
CA GLN A 7 10.07 -8.18 -11.16
C GLN A 7 9.82 -7.49 -9.83
N VAL A 8 8.60 -7.61 -9.31
CA VAL A 8 8.27 -7.21 -7.95
C VAL A 8 9.10 -8.05 -6.97
N PRO A 9 9.70 -7.46 -5.92
CA PRO A 9 10.45 -8.22 -4.93
C PRO A 9 9.55 -9.25 -4.25
N SER A 10 9.74 -10.54 -4.54
CA SER A 10 9.00 -11.62 -3.89
C SER A 10 9.51 -11.77 -2.46
N MET A 11 8.73 -11.31 -1.50
CA MET A 11 8.89 -11.78 -0.12
C MET A 11 8.63 -13.29 -0.11
N GLY A 12 9.57 -14.02 0.50
CA GLY A 12 9.81 -15.43 0.27
C GLY A 12 8.61 -16.36 0.45
N THR A 13 8.65 -17.39 -0.37
CA THR A 13 7.87 -18.61 -0.37
C THR A 13 7.87 -19.27 1.01
N GLN A 14 6.79 -19.14 1.75
CA GLN A 14 6.39 -20.11 2.76
C GLN A 14 4.91 -19.89 3.06
N ASN A 15 4.08 -20.62 2.32
CA ASN A 15 2.81 -21.13 2.81
C ASN A 15 2.57 -22.43 2.07
N ALA A 16 2.99 -23.52 2.71
CA ALA A 16 2.56 -24.86 2.37
C ALA A 16 1.02 -24.89 2.45
N PHE A 17 0.36 -25.21 1.34
CA PHE A 17 -1.06 -25.48 1.33
C PHE A 17 -1.29 -26.87 1.95
N SER A 18 -1.34 -26.89 3.27
CA SER A 18 -1.83 -28.03 4.05
C SER A 18 -3.32 -27.87 4.29
N THR A 19 -4.01 -28.97 4.05
CA THR A 19 -5.43 -29.24 4.18
C THR A 19 -6.02 -28.94 5.56
N ASP A 20 -7.33 -28.70 5.54
CA ASP A 20 -8.32 -29.18 6.51
C ASP A 20 -8.85 -28.19 7.57
N ALA A 21 -10.19 -28.24 7.65
CA ALA A 21 -11.12 -27.84 8.70
C ALA A 21 -10.73 -26.76 9.72
N GLY A 22 -11.50 -25.67 9.68
CA GLY A 22 -12.25 -25.27 10.86
C GLY A 22 -11.67 -24.11 11.70
N TYR A 23 -12.56 -23.16 11.95
CA TYR A 23 -12.61 -22.29 13.13
C TYR A 23 -11.66 -21.09 13.21
N GLY A 24 -12.23 -19.96 13.63
CA GLY A 24 -11.49 -18.95 14.38
C GLY A 24 -11.35 -17.61 13.68
N SER A 25 -12.13 -16.65 14.16
CA SER A 25 -11.82 -15.21 14.26
C SER A 25 -10.67 -14.73 13.39
N ALA A 26 -10.99 -14.19 12.22
CA ALA A 26 -10.05 -13.47 11.39
C ALA A 26 -9.42 -12.34 12.24
N MET A 27 -8.14 -12.54 12.55
CA MET A 27 -7.24 -11.61 13.21
C MET A 27 -7.53 -10.18 12.74
N ALA A 28 -7.91 -9.32 13.68
CA ALA A 28 -7.87 -7.89 13.48
C ALA A 28 -6.40 -7.47 13.32
N VAL A 29 -5.86 -7.69 12.12
CA VAL A 29 -4.63 -7.03 11.68
C VAL A 29 -5.01 -5.56 11.62
N ASP A 30 -4.64 -4.81 12.66
CA ASP A 30 -4.75 -3.35 12.68
C ASP A 30 -4.16 -2.84 11.36
N LYS A 31 -5.04 -2.44 10.44
CA LYS A 31 -4.63 -1.95 9.12
C LYS A 31 -3.91 -0.64 9.36
N SER A 32 -2.58 -0.71 9.36
CA SER A 32 -1.68 0.41 9.60
C SER A 32 -2.13 1.65 8.81
N SER A 33 -2.27 2.78 9.49
CA SER A 33 -2.62 4.05 8.84
C SER A 33 -1.57 4.39 7.78
N VAL A 34 -2.03 4.74 6.57
CA VAL A 34 -1.18 5.12 5.44
C VAL A 34 -1.18 6.64 5.30
N ALA A 35 0.00 7.22 5.08
CA ALA A 35 0.15 8.63 4.77
C ALA A 35 -0.11 8.89 3.27
N TYR A 36 -1.01 9.82 3.00
CA TYR A 36 -1.33 10.32 1.68
C TYR A 36 -1.00 11.81 1.58
N LEU A 37 -0.83 12.30 0.36
CA LEU A 37 -0.62 13.70 0.03
C LEU A 37 -1.85 14.22 -0.70
N CYS A 38 -2.39 15.37 -0.30
CA CYS A 38 -3.48 16.00 -1.04
C CYS A 38 -2.98 16.58 -2.38
N GLY A 39 -3.79 16.43 -3.43
CA GLY A 39 -3.42 16.94 -4.75
C GLY A 39 -3.37 18.46 -4.89
N GLU A 40 -4.09 19.21 -4.05
CA GLU A 40 -4.16 20.68 -4.16
C GLU A 40 -3.33 21.40 -3.10
N CYS A 41 -3.51 21.07 -1.81
CA CYS A 41 -2.77 21.73 -0.73
C CYS A 41 -1.45 21.05 -0.38
N SER A 42 -1.12 19.91 -1.00
CA SER A 42 0.08 19.09 -0.69
C SER A 42 0.21 18.63 0.78
N ALA A 43 -0.85 18.79 1.58
CA ALA A 43 -0.85 18.41 2.98
C ALA A 43 -0.78 16.88 3.16
N ARG A 44 -0.08 16.45 4.21
CA ARG A 44 0.02 15.05 4.61
C ARG A 44 -1.21 14.65 5.41
N VAL A 45 -1.96 13.69 4.88
CA VAL A 45 -3.19 13.16 5.50
C VAL A 45 -2.98 11.69 5.82
N THR A 46 -3.04 11.32 7.10
CA THR A 46 -3.00 9.93 7.54
C THR A 46 -4.42 9.36 7.59
N LEU A 47 -4.71 8.34 6.79
CA LEU A 47 -6.02 7.66 6.77
C LEU A 47 -5.86 6.18 7.09
N LYS A 48 -6.82 5.64 7.86
CA LYS A 48 -6.98 4.20 8.06
C LYS A 48 -7.88 3.63 6.96
N SER A 49 -7.84 2.31 6.79
CA SER A 49 -8.78 1.63 5.89
C SER A 49 -10.21 1.76 6.39
N GLY A 50 -11.11 2.27 5.55
CA GLY A 50 -12.51 2.51 5.92
C GLY A 50 -12.81 3.97 6.29
N ASP A 51 -11.79 4.81 6.49
CA ASP A 51 -11.98 6.24 6.70
C ASP A 51 -12.48 6.93 5.41
N GLN A 52 -13.26 8.00 5.57
CA GLN A 52 -13.74 8.78 4.42
C GLN A 52 -12.58 9.53 3.75
N ILE A 53 -12.47 9.39 2.42
CA ILE A 53 -11.43 10.05 1.63
C ILE A 53 -11.73 11.54 1.52
N ARG A 54 -11.15 12.34 2.41
CA ARG A 54 -11.16 13.81 2.39
C ARG A 54 -9.88 14.37 2.97
N CYS A 55 -9.35 15.43 2.35
CA CYS A 55 -8.34 16.25 2.99
C CYS A 55 -8.96 17.09 4.12
N LYS A 56 -8.27 17.19 5.26
CA LYS A 56 -8.73 17.95 6.44
C LYS A 56 -8.65 19.46 6.25
N ASP A 57 -7.76 19.92 5.38
CA ASP A 57 -7.48 21.36 5.22
C ASP A 57 -8.29 22.00 4.08
N CYS A 58 -8.41 21.31 2.93
CA CYS A 58 -9.11 21.85 1.74
C CYS A 58 -10.44 21.14 1.40
N GLY A 59 -10.73 19.99 2.02
CA GLY A 59 -11.96 19.23 1.75
C GLY A 59 -12.00 18.46 0.42
N HIS A 60 -10.97 18.56 -0.43
CA HIS A 60 -10.87 17.79 -1.67
C HIS A 60 -10.65 16.30 -1.40
N ARG A 61 -11.09 15.47 -2.34
CA ARG A 61 -11.12 14.00 -2.19
C ARG A 61 -10.04 13.27 -3.01
N VAL A 62 -9.17 14.01 -3.67
CA VAL A 62 -8.05 13.45 -4.45
C VAL A 62 -6.80 13.45 -3.58
N LEU A 63 -6.35 12.25 -3.24
CA LEU A 63 -5.16 12.02 -2.43
C LEU A 63 -4.21 11.07 -3.17
N TYR A 64 -2.92 11.40 -3.21
CA TYR A 64 -1.85 10.58 -3.74
C TYR A 64 -1.18 9.78 -2.62
N LYS A 65 -0.74 8.56 -2.91
CA LYS A 65 0.04 7.77 -1.95
C LYS A 65 1.45 8.35 -1.84
N GLU A 66 1.98 8.48 -0.63
CA GLU A 66 3.34 8.96 -0.45
C GLU A 66 4.38 8.00 -1.08
N ARG A 67 5.45 8.56 -1.66
CA ARG A 67 6.59 7.80 -2.18
C ARG A 67 7.22 6.98 -1.05
N THR A 68 7.64 5.75 -1.37
CA THR A 68 8.39 4.92 -0.42
C THR A 68 9.76 5.53 -0.13
N LYS A 69 10.21 5.46 1.12
CA LYS A 69 11.58 5.87 1.52
C LYS A 69 12.65 4.83 1.17
N ARG A 70 12.26 3.69 0.59
CA ARG A 70 13.16 2.60 0.22
C ARG A 70 13.87 2.97 -1.08
N MET A 71 15.18 2.72 -1.16
CA MET A 71 15.94 2.90 -2.39
C MET A 71 15.39 1.97 -3.48
N VAL A 72 15.25 2.49 -4.68
CA VAL A 72 14.85 1.75 -5.88
C VAL A 72 15.99 1.87 -6.89
N GLN A 73 16.44 0.73 -7.43
CA GLN A 73 17.49 0.67 -8.44
C GLN A 73 16.86 0.52 -9.82
N PHE A 74 17.31 1.33 -10.77
CA PHE A 74 16.86 1.28 -12.16
C PHE A 74 18.07 1.01 -13.07
N GLU A 75 17.84 0.31 -14.18
CA GLU A 75 18.81 0.13 -15.26
C GLU A 75 18.67 1.26 -16.30
N ALA A 76 19.78 1.73 -16.84
CA ALA A 76 19.82 2.78 -17.87
C ALA A 76 19.79 2.14 -19.27
N ARG A 77 18.61 1.69 -19.70
CA ARG A 77 18.35 1.17 -21.05
C ARG A 77 17.86 2.26 -21.99
#